data_AF-A0A3S0D652-F1
#
_entry.id   AF-A0A3S0D652-F1
#
_cell.length_a   1.000
_cell.length_b   1.000
_cell.length_c   1.000
_cell.angle_alpha   90.00
_cell.angle_beta   90.00
_cell.angle_gamma   90.00
#
_symmetry.space_group_name_H-M   'P 1'
#
loop_
_entity.id
_entity.type
_entity.pdbx_description
1 polymer ?
#
loop_
_entity_poly.entity_id
_entity_poly.type
_entity_poly.pdbx_seq_one_letter_code
_entity_poly.pdbx_strand_id
1 'polypeptide(L)'
;MPGSNPLLRVLLTCLVLLAAGRAPAVELPDFTTLVEQYAPAVVSVSARTAAKDAADEPDEDKPGKPPVQNPFEGTPFEEPFRRFFEQMPHGNSPRPRELPASIGSGFVISADGYVLTNAHVVEGADTVTVGLRDRTELIAKVIGADKRSDVALLKI
;
A
#
# COMPACT_ATOMS: atom_id res chain seq x y z
N MET A 1 -0.51 -2.36 85.06
CA MET A 1 0.36 -2.39 83.87
C MET A 1 0.25 -3.78 83.24
N PRO A 2 -0.50 -3.96 82.13
CA PRO A 2 -0.50 -5.21 81.38
C PRO A 2 0.58 -5.15 80.29
N GLY A 3 1.44 -6.16 80.26
CA GLY A 3 2.54 -6.29 79.29
C GLY A 3 2.03 -6.47 77.86
N SER A 4 2.42 -5.56 76.98
CA SER A 4 2.14 -5.66 75.55
C SER A 4 3.01 -6.74 74.92
N ASN A 5 2.41 -7.84 74.44
CA ASN A 5 3.12 -8.95 73.82
C ASN A 5 3.67 -8.55 72.44
N PRO A 6 5.01 -8.44 72.26
CA PRO A 6 5.62 -7.98 71.02
C PRO A 6 5.40 -8.96 69.87
N LEU A 7 5.26 -10.27 70.18
CA LEU A 7 4.99 -11.33 69.21
C LEU A 7 3.61 -11.19 68.54
N LEU A 8 2.59 -10.76 69.29
CA LEU A 8 1.25 -10.55 68.74
C LEU A 8 1.22 -9.36 67.78
N ARG A 9 2.02 -8.32 68.06
CA ARG A 9 2.20 -7.18 67.15
C ARG A 9 2.91 -7.60 65.87
N VAL A 10 4.04 -8.32 65.96
CA VAL A 10 4.81 -8.80 64.80
C VAL A 10 3.97 -9.71 63.90
N LEU A 11 3.15 -10.60 64.49
CA LEU A 11 2.26 -11.47 63.73
C LEU A 11 1.16 -10.69 62.99
N LEU A 12 0.59 -9.66 63.63
CA LEU A 12 -0.40 -8.77 63.01
C LEU A 12 0.21 -7.96 61.85
N THR A 13 1.44 -7.47 62.01
CA THR A 13 2.13 -6.70 60.96
C THR A 13 2.45 -7.57 59.74
N CYS A 14 2.86 -8.83 59.93
CA CYS A 14 3.10 -9.77 58.84
C CYS A 14 1.83 -10.13 58.07
N LEU A 15 0.67 -10.24 58.75
CA LEU A 15 -0.61 -10.52 58.10
C LEU A 15 -1.10 -9.35 57.23
N VAL A 16 -0.83 -8.10 57.66
CA VAL A 16 -1.17 -6.89 56.88
C VAL A 16 -0.25 -6.71 55.66
N LEU A 17 1.01 -7.13 55.74
CA LEU A 17 1.96 -7.08 54.61
C LEU A 17 1.67 -8.11 53.50
N LEU A 18 1.04 -9.25 53.82
CA LEU A 18 0.60 -10.23 52.81
C LEU A 18 -0.66 -9.80 52.03
N ALA A 19 -1.37 -8.78 52.52
CA ALA A 19 -2.58 -8.23 51.90
C ALA A 19 -2.31 -7.02 50.99
N ALA A 20 -1.04 -6.76 50.62
CA ALA A 20 -0.71 -5.84 49.55
C ALA A 20 -1.25 -6.42 48.23
N GLY A 21 -2.47 -5.99 47.87
CA GLY A 21 -3.20 -6.47 46.71
C GLY A 21 -2.35 -6.39 45.44
N ARG A 22 -2.35 -7.48 44.66
CA ARG A 22 -1.93 -7.45 43.27
C ARG A 22 -2.77 -6.38 42.57
N ALA A 23 -2.14 -5.28 42.15
CA ALA A 23 -2.77 -4.37 41.22
C ALA A 23 -3.15 -5.15 39.96
N PRO A 24 -4.37 -5.00 39.42
CA PRO A 24 -4.71 -5.62 38.14
C PRO A 24 -3.73 -5.09 37.11
N ALA A 25 -2.97 -5.99 36.48
CA ALA A 25 -2.24 -5.64 35.27
C ALA A 25 -3.30 -5.21 34.25
N VAL A 26 -3.13 -4.03 33.67
CA VAL A 26 -3.96 -3.57 32.56
C VAL A 26 -3.66 -4.50 31.39
N GLU A 27 -4.46 -5.56 31.23
CA GLU A 27 -4.39 -6.40 30.04
C GLU A 27 -4.80 -5.56 28.84
N LEU A 28 -3.88 -5.42 27.90
CA LEU A 28 -4.16 -4.77 26.63
C LEU A 28 -5.27 -5.55 25.92
N PRO A 29 -6.18 -4.89 25.18
CA PRO A 29 -7.22 -5.58 24.45
C PRO A 29 -6.62 -6.61 23.49
N ASP A 30 -7.21 -7.81 23.46
CA ASP A 30 -6.84 -8.86 22.50
C ASP A 30 -7.58 -8.66 21.16
N PHE A 31 -6.82 -8.28 20.13
CA PHE A 31 -7.33 -8.04 18.78
C PHE A 31 -7.27 -9.29 17.87
N THR A 32 -6.68 -10.39 18.33
CA THR A 32 -6.48 -11.59 17.49
C THR A 32 -7.80 -12.18 17.03
N THR A 33 -8.80 -12.25 17.92
CA THR A 33 -10.15 -12.74 17.62
C THR A 33 -10.85 -11.93 16.52
N LEU A 34 -10.72 -10.61 16.53
CA LEU A 34 -11.29 -9.73 15.51
C LEU A 34 -10.58 -9.91 14.17
N VAL A 35 -9.26 -10.05 14.17
CA VAL A 35 -8.48 -10.30 12.95
C VAL A 35 -8.86 -11.66 12.37
N GLU A 36 -8.94 -12.72 13.18
CA GLU A 36 -9.35 -14.05 12.73
C GLU A 36 -10.75 -14.04 12.12
N GLN A 37 -11.69 -13.32 12.74
CA GLN A 37 -13.07 -13.24 12.30
C GLN A 37 -13.26 -12.42 11.02
N TYR A 38 -12.56 -11.27 10.89
CA TYR A 38 -12.86 -10.29 9.83
C TYR A 38 -11.77 -10.16 8.74
N ALA A 39 -10.57 -10.73 8.93
CA ALA A 39 -9.52 -10.71 7.89
C ALA A 39 -9.98 -11.28 6.54
N PRO A 40 -10.87 -12.30 6.44
CA PRO A 40 -11.34 -12.77 5.15
C PRO A 40 -12.13 -11.74 4.33
N ALA A 41 -12.68 -10.70 4.97
CA ALA A 41 -13.40 -9.63 4.27
C ALA A 41 -12.46 -8.59 3.65
N VAL A 42 -11.19 -8.54 4.06
CA VAL A 42 -10.22 -7.55 3.57
C VAL A 42 -9.61 -8.03 2.26
N VAL A 43 -9.60 -7.15 1.27
CA VAL A 43 -9.06 -7.40 -0.07
C VAL A 43 -8.03 -6.35 -0.45
N SER A 44 -7.12 -6.69 -1.37
CA SER A 44 -6.28 -5.70 -2.04
C SER A 44 -7.02 -5.13 -3.24
N VAL A 45 -6.80 -3.86 -3.55
CA VAL A 45 -7.35 -3.18 -4.71
C VAL A 45 -6.19 -2.60 -5.50
N SER A 46 -6.08 -2.96 -6.78
CA SER A 46 -5.12 -2.38 -7.70
C SER A 46 -5.87 -1.75 -8.87
N ALA A 47 -5.56 -0.51 -9.16
CA ALA A 47 -6.18 0.28 -10.19
C ALA A 47 -5.10 0.72 -11.18
N ARG A 48 -5.23 0.32 -12.44
CA ARG A 48 -4.28 0.62 -13.51
C ARG A 48 -4.94 1.53 -14.54
N THR A 49 -4.23 2.55 -14.95
CA THR A 49 -4.56 3.32 -16.16
C THR A 49 -3.99 2.59 -17.37
N ALA A 50 -4.77 2.51 -18.44
CA ALA A 50 -4.28 2.12 -19.74
C ALA A 50 -3.25 3.16 -20.20
N ALA A 51 -2.26 2.73 -20.97
CA ALA A 51 -1.21 3.57 -21.53
C ALA A 51 -1.71 4.56 -22.61
N LYS A 52 -2.88 5.18 -22.42
CA LYS A 52 -3.48 6.08 -23.39
C LYS A 52 -2.85 7.47 -23.41
N ASP A 53 -2.01 7.81 -22.44
CA ASP A 53 -1.28 9.10 -22.43
C ASP A 53 0.12 9.02 -23.08
N ALA A 54 0.42 7.96 -23.83
CA ALA A 54 1.65 7.85 -24.62
C ALA A 54 1.42 7.45 -26.09
N ALA A 55 0.17 7.42 -26.53
CA ALA A 55 -0.20 7.28 -27.93
C ALA A 55 -1.15 8.44 -28.27
N ASP A 56 -0.72 9.28 -29.21
CA ASP A 56 -1.44 10.41 -29.79
C ASP A 56 -1.45 11.74 -29.01
N GLU A 57 -0.27 12.34 -28.88
CA GLU A 57 -0.10 13.61 -29.60
C GLU A 57 0.84 13.33 -30.79
N PRO A 58 0.46 13.64 -32.05
CA PRO A 58 1.46 14.03 -33.02
C PRO A 58 2.03 15.35 -32.50
N ASP A 59 3.10 15.25 -31.72
CA ASP A 59 3.87 16.41 -31.28
C ASP A 59 4.60 16.95 -32.52
N GLU A 60 3.87 17.70 -33.36
CA GLU A 60 4.42 18.46 -34.48
C GLU A 60 5.26 19.66 -33.99
N ASP A 61 5.50 19.83 -32.67
CA ASP A 61 6.21 21.02 -32.19
C ASP A 61 7.00 20.89 -30.87
N LYS A 62 7.43 19.68 -30.45
CA LYS A 62 8.53 19.55 -29.49
C LYS A 62 9.81 19.07 -30.17
N PRO A 63 10.89 19.87 -30.18
CA PRO A 63 12.20 19.40 -30.59
C PRO A 63 12.56 18.21 -29.71
N GLY A 64 12.83 17.07 -30.35
CA GLY A 64 13.38 15.90 -29.69
C GLY A 64 14.49 16.32 -28.74
N LYS A 65 14.50 15.70 -27.55
CA LYS A 65 15.53 15.83 -26.51
C LYS A 65 16.88 16.11 -27.16
N PRO A 66 17.63 17.12 -26.68
CA PRO A 66 18.80 17.63 -27.39
C PRO A 66 19.65 16.44 -27.83
N PRO A 67 20.06 16.38 -29.10
CA PRO A 67 20.99 15.35 -29.53
C PRO A 67 22.12 15.36 -28.50
N VAL A 68 22.56 14.18 -28.05
CA VAL A 68 23.75 14.08 -27.20
C VAL A 68 24.83 14.85 -27.94
N GLN A 69 25.09 16.09 -27.49
CA GLN A 69 26.00 16.98 -28.19
C GLN A 69 27.33 16.29 -28.10
N ASN A 70 27.85 15.86 -29.25
CA ASN A 70 29.11 15.16 -29.28
C ASN A 70 30.18 16.18 -28.88
N PRO A 71 30.78 16.09 -27.68
CA PRO A 71 31.75 17.07 -27.23
C PRO A 71 33.06 16.98 -28.03
N PHE A 72 33.14 16.02 -28.96
CA PHE A 72 34.27 15.76 -29.84
C PHE A 72 33.98 16.11 -31.31
N GLU A 73 32.89 16.84 -31.60
CA GLU A 73 32.53 17.30 -32.95
C GLU A 73 33.67 18.08 -33.62
N GLY A 74 34.08 17.66 -34.82
CA GLY A 74 35.20 18.26 -35.56
C GLY A 74 36.58 17.80 -35.13
N THR A 75 36.70 16.82 -34.23
CA THR A 75 37.99 16.25 -33.80
C THR A 75 38.22 14.84 -34.37
N PRO A 76 39.47 14.34 -34.42
CA PRO A 76 39.76 12.96 -34.84
C PRO A 76 39.08 11.86 -34.00
N PHE A 77 38.49 12.22 -32.85
CA PHE A 77 37.79 11.31 -31.94
C PHE A 77 36.28 11.22 -32.21
N GLU A 78 35.76 11.99 -33.16
CA GLU A 78 34.34 12.01 -33.54
C GLU A 78 33.84 10.64 -34.03
N GLU A 79 34.53 10.06 -35.02
CA GLU A 79 34.15 8.77 -35.61
C GLU A 79 34.17 7.60 -34.60
N PRO A 80 35.23 7.44 -33.77
CA PRO A 80 35.23 6.45 -32.69
C PRO A 80 34.10 6.63 -31.68
N PHE A 81 33.81 7.86 -31.26
CA PHE A 81 32.72 8.17 -30.32
C PHE A 81 31.35 7.84 -30.93
N ARG A 82 31.14 8.24 -32.19
CA ARG A 82 29.92 7.98 -32.94
C ARG A 82 29.68 6.48 -33.09
N ARG A 83 30.68 5.72 -33.51
CA ARG A 83 30.58 4.25 -33.62
C ARG A 83 30.32 3.61 -32.25
N PHE A 84 30.95 4.08 -31.17
CA PHE A 84 30.70 3.54 -29.83
C PHE A 84 29.24 3.75 -29.37
N PHE A 85 28.67 4.93 -29.60
CA PHE A 85 27.27 5.23 -29.26
C PHE A 85 26.28 4.57 -30.22
N GLU A 86 26.57 4.48 -31.51
CA GLU A 86 25.75 3.78 -32.51
C GLU A 86 25.76 2.25 -32.30
N GLN A 87 26.89 1.68 -31.87
CA GLN A 87 27.07 0.25 -31.59
C GLN A 87 26.65 -0.13 -30.17
N MET A 88 26.54 0.83 -29.25
CA MET A 88 25.74 0.63 -28.04
C MET A 88 24.34 0.27 -28.53
N PRO A 89 23.79 -0.88 -28.09
CA PRO A 89 22.37 -1.11 -28.26
C PRO A 89 21.70 0.04 -27.53
N HIS A 90 21.31 1.07 -28.29
CA HIS A 90 20.37 2.06 -27.88
C HIS A 90 19.26 1.23 -27.26
N GLY A 91 19.12 1.35 -25.94
CA GLY A 91 18.12 0.64 -25.16
C GLY A 91 16.75 1.13 -25.58
N ASN A 92 16.37 0.73 -26.78
CA ASN A 92 15.09 0.89 -27.42
C ASN A 92 14.27 -0.37 -27.19
N SER A 93 14.66 -1.20 -26.23
CA SER A 93 13.65 -1.88 -25.43
C SER A 93 12.85 -0.75 -24.80
N PRO A 94 11.58 -0.55 -25.17
CA PRO A 94 10.69 0.18 -24.31
C PRO A 94 10.77 -0.61 -23.01
N ARG A 95 11.43 -0.06 -21.97
CA ARG A 95 11.09 -0.55 -20.63
C ARG A 95 9.57 -0.39 -20.61
N PRO A 96 8.79 -1.45 -20.36
CA PRO A 96 7.37 -1.29 -20.10
C PRO A 96 7.33 -0.19 -19.06
N ARG A 97 6.85 1.00 -19.45
CA ARG A 97 6.70 2.09 -18.51
C ARG A 97 5.68 1.50 -17.56
N GLU A 98 6.12 1.09 -16.37
CA GLU A 98 5.23 0.52 -15.37
C GLU A 98 4.14 1.57 -15.21
N LEU A 99 2.96 1.24 -15.73
CA LEU A 99 1.84 2.16 -15.74
C LEU A 99 1.56 2.51 -14.28
N PRO A 100 1.35 3.79 -13.95
CA PRO A 100 1.05 4.17 -12.58
C PRO A 100 -0.15 3.36 -12.11
N ALA A 101 0.11 2.45 -11.17
CA ALA A 101 -0.90 1.61 -10.55
C ALA A 101 -1.18 2.19 -9.16
N SER A 102 -2.42 2.58 -8.93
CA SER A 102 -2.88 2.90 -7.58
C SER A 102 -3.11 1.58 -6.83
N ILE A 103 -2.62 1.51 -5.60
CA ILE A 103 -2.74 0.32 -4.75
C ILE A 103 -3.39 0.76 -3.45
N GLY A 104 -4.43 0.03 -3.06
CA GLY A 104 -5.16 0.25 -1.82
C GLY A 104 -5.73 -1.05 -1.25
N SER A 105 -6.56 -0.89 -0.23
CA SER A 105 -7.34 -1.97 0.36
C SER A 105 -8.83 -1.74 0.12
N GLY A 106 -9.60 -2.80 0.33
CA GLY A 106 -11.06 -2.73 0.34
C GLY A 106 -11.65 -3.78 1.26
N PHE A 107 -12.97 -3.74 1.37
CA PHE A 107 -13.74 -4.70 2.17
C PHE A 107 -14.88 -5.29 1.34
N VAL A 108 -15.01 -6.61 1.34
CA VAL A 108 -16.22 -7.27 0.84
C VAL A 108 -17.35 -7.00 1.83
N ILE A 109 -18.38 -6.29 1.39
CA ILE A 109 -19.50 -5.87 2.25
C ILE A 109 -20.74 -6.76 2.09
N SER A 110 -20.77 -7.62 1.07
CA SER A 110 -21.90 -8.50 0.81
C SER A 110 -21.47 -9.77 0.07
N ALA A 111 -22.18 -10.87 0.33
CA ALA A 111 -21.89 -12.20 -0.23
C ALA A 111 -22.11 -12.29 -1.74
N ASP A 112 -22.87 -11.36 -2.31
CA ASP A 112 -23.05 -11.21 -3.75
C ASP A 112 -21.88 -10.46 -4.42
N GLY A 113 -20.80 -10.09 -3.70
CA GLY A 113 -19.54 -9.61 -4.29
C GLY A 113 -19.42 -8.09 -4.41
N TYR A 114 -20.12 -7.32 -3.57
CA TYR A 114 -19.87 -5.89 -3.46
C TYR A 114 -18.65 -5.60 -2.58
N VAL A 115 -17.79 -4.69 -3.05
CA VAL A 115 -16.56 -4.29 -2.37
C VAL A 115 -16.54 -2.78 -2.17
N LEU A 116 -16.23 -2.33 -0.96
CA LEU A 116 -16.03 -0.92 -0.63
C LEU A 116 -14.52 -0.61 -0.63
N THR A 117 -14.14 0.52 -1.23
CA THR A 117 -12.76 1.05 -1.20
C THR A 117 -12.79 2.57 -1.22
N ASN A 118 -11.63 3.20 -1.31
CA ASN A 118 -11.52 4.64 -1.43
C ASN A 118 -11.74 5.10 -2.88
N ALA A 119 -12.38 6.26 -3.07
CA ALA A 119 -12.64 6.79 -4.39
C ALA A 119 -11.35 7.17 -5.12
N HIS A 120 -10.37 7.75 -4.43
CA HIS A 120 -9.07 8.10 -5.01
C HIS A 120 -8.26 6.88 -5.48
N VAL A 121 -8.53 5.68 -4.94
CA VAL A 121 -7.83 4.46 -5.37
C VAL A 121 -8.22 4.10 -6.79
N VAL A 122 -9.50 4.25 -7.14
CA VAL A 122 -10.05 3.84 -8.44
C VAL A 122 -10.24 5.01 -9.41
N GLU A 123 -9.85 6.22 -9.02
CA GLU A 123 -9.99 7.43 -9.84
C GLU A 123 -9.12 7.37 -11.10
N GLY A 124 -9.73 7.58 -12.26
CA GLY A 124 -9.05 7.58 -13.56
C GLY A 124 -8.59 6.19 -14.03
N ALA A 125 -8.83 5.13 -13.26
CA ALA A 125 -8.40 3.79 -13.60
C ALA A 125 -9.23 3.19 -14.73
N ASP A 126 -8.56 2.65 -15.76
CA ASP A 126 -9.20 1.89 -16.83
C ASP A 126 -9.52 0.46 -16.41
N THR A 127 -8.72 -0.11 -15.51
CA THR A 127 -8.89 -1.48 -15.01
C THR A 127 -8.67 -1.51 -13.51
N VAL A 128 -9.66 -2.04 -12.77
CA VAL A 128 -9.57 -2.27 -11.34
C VAL A 128 -9.56 -3.77 -11.09
N THR A 129 -8.59 -4.23 -10.32
CA THR A 129 -8.40 -5.62 -9.92
C THR A 129 -8.48 -5.72 -8.41
N VAL A 130 -9.26 -6.68 -7.92
CA VAL A 130 -9.41 -6.98 -6.50
C VAL A 130 -8.73 -8.31 -6.21
N GLY A 131 -7.75 -8.29 -5.30
CA GLY A 131 -7.05 -9.47 -4.83
C GLY A 131 -7.67 -10.00 -3.54
N LEU A 132 -8.08 -11.26 -3.57
CA LEU A 132 -8.56 -11.98 -2.40
C LEU A 132 -7.41 -12.61 -1.61
N ARG A 133 -7.70 -13.04 -0.39
CA ARG A 133 -6.70 -13.60 0.54
C ARG A 133 -6.08 -14.93 0.06
N ASP A 134 -6.77 -15.65 -0.82
CA ASP A 134 -6.31 -16.88 -1.48
C ASP A 134 -5.40 -16.60 -2.69
N ARG A 135 -5.04 -15.33 -2.94
CA ARG A 135 -4.26 -14.84 -4.09
C ARG A 135 -5.03 -14.87 -5.42
N THR A 136 -6.34 -15.09 -5.38
CA THR A 136 -7.19 -14.94 -6.55
C THR A 136 -7.32 -13.45 -6.88
N GLU A 137 -7.12 -13.08 -8.15
CA GLU A 137 -7.34 -11.73 -8.65
C GLU A 137 -8.58 -11.69 -9.54
N LEU A 138 -9.52 -10.81 -9.24
CA LEU A 138 -10.76 -10.62 -9.99
C LEU A 138 -10.83 -9.21 -10.56
N ILE A 139 -11.26 -9.07 -11.81
CA ILE A 139 -11.53 -7.76 -12.40
C ILE A 139 -12.83 -7.23 -11.81
N ALA A 140 -12.78 -6.04 -11.24
CA ALA A 140 -13.93 -5.40 -10.62
C ALA A 140 -14.50 -4.31 -11.52
N LYS A 141 -15.83 -4.17 -11.49
CA LYS A 141 -16.53 -3.05 -12.10
C LYS A 141 -16.78 -1.97 -11.06
N VAL A 142 -16.46 -0.71 -11.38
CA VAL A 142 -16.87 0.44 -10.58
C VAL A 142 -18.37 0.66 -10.76
N ILE A 143 -19.13 0.53 -9.66
CA ILE A 143 -20.58 0.76 -9.65
C ILE A 143 -20.87 2.24 -9.39
N GLY A 144 -20.08 2.87 -8.52
CA GLY A 144 -20.15 4.30 -8.25
C GLY A 144 -19.03 4.75 -7.32
N ALA A 145 -18.74 6.05 -7.32
CA ALA A 145 -17.78 6.67 -6.41
C ALA A 145 -18.29 8.04 -5.97
N ASP A 146 -18.17 8.33 -4.68
CA ASP A 146 -18.36 9.67 -4.10
C ASP A 146 -17.00 10.22 -3.69
N LYS A 147 -16.50 11.20 -4.46
CA LYS A 147 -15.23 11.88 -4.18
C LYS A 147 -15.26 12.71 -2.90
N ARG A 148 -16.44 13.17 -2.46
CA ARG A 148 -16.55 14.04 -1.27
C ARG A 148 -16.30 13.27 0.01
N SER A 149 -16.81 12.04 0.11
CA SER A 149 -16.53 11.14 1.23
C SER A 149 -15.33 10.22 0.99
N ASP A 150 -14.72 10.29 -0.19
CA ASP A 150 -13.65 9.39 -0.65
C ASP A 150 -14.05 7.90 -0.59
N VAL A 151 -15.25 7.55 -1.05
CA VAL A 151 -15.77 6.17 -1.04
C VAL A 151 -16.13 5.72 -2.44
N ALA A 152 -15.77 4.48 -2.81
CA ALA A 152 -16.20 3.82 -4.03
C ALA A 152 -16.79 2.43 -3.75
N LEU A 153 -17.80 2.09 -4.55
CA LEU A 153 -18.45 0.79 -4.57
C LEU A 153 -18.05 0.05 -5.85
N LEU A 154 -17.49 -1.14 -5.67
CA LEU A 154 -17.07 -2.04 -6.73
C LEU A 154 -17.90 -3.32 -6.71
N LYS A 155 -17.94 -4.02 -7.84
CA LYS A 155 -18.54 -5.34 -8.00
C LYS A 155 -17.53 -6.31 -8.61
N ILE A 156 -17.31 -7.44 -7.93
CA ILE A 156 -16.53 -8.59 -8.39
C ILE A 156 -17.42 -9.79 -8.70
#